data_AF-Q137W0-F1
#
_entry.id   AF-Q137W0-F1
#
_cell.length_a   1.000
_cell.length_b   1.000
_cell.length_c   1.000
_cell.angle_alpha   90.00
_cell.angle_beta   90.00
_cell.angle_gamma   90.00
#
_symmetry.space_group_name_H-M   'P 1'
#
loop_
_entity.id
_entity.type
_entity.pdbx_description
1 polymer ?
#
loop_
_entity_poly.entity_id
_entity_poly.type
_entity_poly.pdbx_seq_one_letter_code
_entity_poly.pdbx_strand_id
1 'polypeptide(L)' 'MNQGRIWTVVKPTVGLPLLLGSVAVMVVLVHFAVLTHTTWVAKFMNGKTAAIESSVKLG' A
#
# COMPACT_ATOMS: atom_id res chain seq x y z
N MET A 1 -6.17 12.56 -19.30
CA MET A 1 -7.18 13.13 -18.37
C MET A 1 -8.32 13.75 -19.18
N ASN A 2 -9.25 12.95 -19.71
CA ASN A 2 -10.36 13.43 -20.56
C ASN A 2 -11.75 13.32 -19.86
N GLN A 3 -11.78 12.99 -18.57
CA GLN A 3 -13.01 12.68 -17.81
C GLN A 3 -13.42 13.79 -16.83
N GLY A 4 -12.95 15.03 -17.02
CA GLY A 4 -13.31 16.15 -16.13
C GLY A 4 -14.82 16.45 -16.08
N ARG A 5 -15.56 16.08 -17.13
CA ARG A 5 -17.02 16.23 -17.21
C ARG A 5 -17.79 15.25 -16.32
N ILE A 6 -17.15 14.29 -15.66
CA ILE A 6 -17.83 13.33 -14.76
C ILE A 6 -18.63 14.04 -13.64
N TRP A 7 -18.18 15.22 -13.21
CA TRP A 7 -18.84 15.98 -12.16
C TRP A 7 -20.12 16.70 -12.59
N THR A 8 -20.46 16.68 -13.89
CA THR A 8 -21.78 17.15 -14.36
C THR A 8 -22.87 16.09 -14.22
N VAL A 9 -22.48 14.82 -14.01
CA VAL A 9 -23.41 13.68 -13.85
C VAL A 9 -23.31 13.04 -12.46
N VAL A 10 -22.20 13.22 -11.76
CA VAL A 10 -22.01 12.78 -10.36
C VAL A 10 -21.77 14.01 -9.48
N LYS A 11 -22.51 14.15 -8.38
CA LYS A 11 -22.31 15.26 -7.44
C LYS A 11 -20.95 15.13 -6.74
N PRO A 12 -20.07 16.14 -6.79
CA PRO A 12 -18.72 16.05 -6.22
C PRO A 12 -18.70 15.85 -4.70
N THR A 13 -19.65 16.44 -3.97
CA THR A 13 -19.76 16.31 -2.52
C THR A 13 -20.00 14.88 -2.04
N VAL A 14 -20.48 13.98 -2.91
CA VAL A 14 -20.69 12.56 -2.58
C VAL A 14 -19.68 11.68 -3.32
N GLY A 15 -19.50 11.91 -4.62
CA GLY A 15 -18.60 11.08 -5.44
C GLY A 15 -17.13 11.20 -5.05
N LEU A 16 -16.66 12.39 -4.66
CA LEU A 16 -15.25 12.58 -4.27
C LEU A 16 -14.94 11.94 -2.91
N PRO A 17 -15.75 12.11 -1.85
CA PRO A 17 -15.56 11.35 -0.63
C PRO A 17 -15.65 9.84 -0.83
N LEU A 18 -16.58 9.34 -1.66
CA LEU A 18 -16.68 7.91 -1.95
C LEU A 18 -15.44 7.37 -2.68
N LEU A 19 -14.90 8.12 -3.65
CA LEU A 19 -13.67 7.74 -4.35
C LEU A 19 -12.50 7.63 -3.35
N LEU A 20 -12.26 8.69 -2.57
CA LEU A 20 -11.15 8.71 -1.62
C LEU A 20 -11.34 7.68 -0.50
N GLY A 21 -12.56 7.49 -0.02
CA GLY A 21 -12.90 6.49 0.99
C GLY A 21 -12.69 5.05 0.48
N SER A 22 -13.13 4.75 -0.74
CA SER A 22 -12.92 3.44 -1.36
C SER A 22 -11.43 3.12 -1.52
N VAL A 23 -10.64 4.09 -2.02
CA VAL A 23 -9.19 3.92 -2.15
C VAL A 23 -8.52 3.71 -0.79
N ALA A 24 -8.93 4.44 0.24
CA ALA A 24 -8.40 4.25 1.60
C ALA A 24 -8.66 2.82 2.11
N VAL A 25 -9.88 2.30 1.92
CA VAL A 25 -10.22 0.91 2.28
C VAL A 25 -9.38 -0.09 1.50
N MET A 26 -9.24 0.09 0.18
CA MET A 26 -8.41 -0.79 -0.66
C MET A 26 -6.96 -0.82 -0.19
N VAL A 27 -6.37 0.33 0.14
CA VAL A 27 -4.99 0.41 0.63
C VAL A 27 -4.82 -0.40 1.92
N VAL A 28 -5.72 -0.26 2.89
CA VAL A 28 -5.64 -1.01 4.15
C VAL A 28 -5.74 -2.52 3.90
N LEU A 29 -6.65 -2.96 3.04
CA LEU A 29 -6.81 -4.38 2.72
C LEU A 29 -5.58 -4.97 2.02
N VAL A 30 -4.99 -4.24 1.07
CA VAL A 30 -3.77 -4.69 0.39
C VAL A 30 -2.60 -4.79 1.37
N HIS A 31 -2.44 -3.80 2.26
CA HIS A 31 -1.38 -3.86 3.29
C HIS A 31 -1.60 -5.02 4.26
N PHE A 32 -2.84 -5.26 4.67
CA PHE A 32 -3.19 -6.39 5.50
C PHE A 32 -2.85 -7.73 4.82
N ALA A 33 -3.20 -7.88 3.54
CA ALA A 33 -2.87 -9.09 2.79
C ALA A 33 -1.34 -9.28 2.65
N VAL A 34 -0.59 -8.22 2.39
CA VAL A 34 0.88 -8.28 2.30
C VAL A 34 1.50 -8.63 3.65
N LEU A 35 0.94 -8.12 4.76
CA LEU A 35 1.36 -8.47 6.12
C LEU A 35 1.13 -9.95 6.45
N THR A 36 0.01 -10.54 6.04
CA THR A 36 -0.36 -11.92 6.42
C THR A 36 0.16 -12.98 5.46
N HIS A 37 0.39 -12.65 4.19
CA HIS A 37 0.78 -13.60 3.15
C HIS A 37 2.25 -13.50 2.73
N THR A 38 3.06 -12.65 3.37
CA THR A 38 4.49 -12.56 3.09
C THR A 38 5.32 -12.60 4.36
N THR A 39 6.51 -13.20 4.30
CA THR A 39 7.38 -13.36 5.47
C THR A 39 8.31 -12.18 5.70
N TRP A 40 8.58 -11.38 4.66
CA TRP A 40 9.55 -10.29 4.74
C TRP A 40 9.02 -9.11 5.57
N VAL A 41 7.70 -8.82 5.52
CA VAL A 41 7.12 -7.68 6.26
C VAL A 41 7.16 -7.95 7.76
N ALA A 42 6.79 -9.16 8.19
CA ALA A 42 6.91 -9.55 9.60
C ALA A 42 8.36 -9.47 10.09
N LYS A 43 9.33 -9.89 9.27
CA LYS A 43 10.77 -9.74 9.57
C LYS A 43 11.18 -8.28 9.69
N PHE A 44 10.70 -7.42 8.79
CA PHE A 44 10.93 -5.97 8.82
C PHE A 44 10.38 -5.33 10.09
N MET A 45 9.12 -5.63 10.46
CA MET A 45 8.46 -5.07 11.65
C MET A 45 9.04 -5.61 12.97
N ASN A 46 9.64 -6.79 12.97
CA ASN A 46 10.32 -7.36 14.14
C ASN A 46 11.66 -6.68 14.45
N GLY A 47 12.12 -5.71 13.66
CA GLY A 47 13.28 -4.86 13.96
C GLY A 47 14.64 -5.57 13.94
N LYS A 48 14.71 -6.87 13.62
CA LYS A 48 15.97 -7.54 13.34
C LYS A 48 16.48 -7.05 11.99
N THR A 49 17.41 -6.10 12.01
CA THR A 49 18.25 -5.75 10.86
C THR A 49 18.66 -7.03 10.17
N ALA A 50 18.29 -7.19 8.90
CA ALA A 50 18.81 -8.27 8.07
C ALA A 50 20.33 -8.24 8.23
N ALA A 51 20.91 -9.30 8.80
CA ALA A 51 22.36 -9.39 8.91
C ALA A 51 22.90 -9.12 7.51
N ILE A 52 23.65 -8.03 7.37
CA ILE A 52 24.35 -7.73 6.14
C ILE A 52 25.31 -8.90 5.99
N GLU A 53 25.01 -9.85 5.11
CA GLU A 53 25.98 -10.84 4.68
C GLU A 53 27.03 -10.08 3.86
N SER A 54 27.92 -9.35 4.54
CA SER A 54 29.22 -9.00 3.98
C SER A 54 30.03 -10.28 3.95
N SER A 55 29.70 -11.18 3.01
CA SER A 55 30.53 -12.33 2.67
C SER A 55 31.78 -11.84 1.91
N VAL A 56 32.62 -11.04 2.57
CA VAL A 56 34.01 -10.87 2.14
C VAL A 56 34.76 -12.09 2.66
N LYS A 57 34.85 -13.12 1.82
CA LYS A 57 35.86 -14.17 1.99
C LYS A 57 37.22 -13.55 1.69
N LEU A 58 37.88 -13.02 2.70
CA LEU A 58 39.33 -12.82 2.67
C LEU A 58 39.96 -14.21 2.85
N GLY A 59 40.31 -14.83 1.72
CA GLY A 59 41.31 -15.89 1.68
C GLY A 59 42.71 -15.30 1.77
#